data_AF-A0A522H5L2-F1
#
_entry.id   AF-A0A522H5L2-F1
#
_cell.length_a   1.000
_cell.length_b   1.000
_cell.length_c   1.000
_cell.angle_alpha   90.00
_cell.angle_beta   90.00
_cell.angle_gamma   90.00
#
_symmetry.space_group_name_H-M   'P 1'
#
loop_
_entity.id
_entity.type
_entity.pdbx_description
1 polymer ?
#
loop_
_entity_poly.entity_id
_entity_poly.type
_entity_poly.pdbx_seq_one_letter_code
_entity_poly.pdbx_strand_id
1 'polypeptide(L)'
;MRYLSILLLAPWLLVLCWIYWAYPRDLPTSAQRRSFDVFVLLLATMATALAALAGFDTATLPQVGEFGRPSGGIWQQVLPALYGYAAFAAVLLPALWLRQRYWGRRE
;
A
#
# COMPACT_ATOMS: atom_id res chain seq x y z
N MET A 1 -9.12 7.46 -16.55
CA MET A 1 -8.41 6.23 -16.15
C MET A 1 -8.09 6.28 -14.64
N ARG A 2 -9.10 6.30 -13.76
CA ARG A 2 -8.92 6.54 -12.31
C ARG A 2 -8.13 5.43 -11.58
N TYR A 3 -8.16 4.22 -12.12
CA TYR A 3 -7.56 3.02 -11.51
C TYR A 3 -6.17 2.66 -12.06
N LEU A 4 -5.63 3.46 -12.99
CA LEU A 4 -4.37 3.12 -13.66
C LEU A 4 -3.19 3.06 -12.68
N SER A 5 -3.11 4.00 -11.74
CA SER A 5 -2.09 4.02 -10.69
C SER A 5 -2.15 2.77 -9.81
N ILE A 6 -3.35 2.29 -9.46
CA ILE A 6 -3.53 1.06 -8.70
C ILE A 6 -3.02 -0.14 -9.52
N LEU A 7 -3.36 -0.20 -10.80
CA LEU A 7 -2.90 -1.26 -11.69
C LEU A 7 -1.36 -1.28 -11.81
N LEU A 8 -0.73 -0.11 -11.88
CA LEU A 8 0.73 0.03 -11.96
C LEU A 8 1.43 -0.29 -10.64
N LEU A 9 0.80 0.04 -9.51
CA LEU A 9 1.34 -0.19 -8.18
C LEU A 9 1.12 -1.63 -7.70
N ALA A 10 0.07 -2.30 -8.15
CA ALA A 10 -0.34 -3.62 -7.70
C ALA A 10 0.75 -4.71 -7.78
N PRO A 11 1.52 -4.86 -8.89
CA PRO A 11 2.59 -5.87 -8.96
C PRO A 11 3.61 -5.71 -7.83
N TRP A 12 3.99 -4.46 -7.52
CA TRP A 12 4.92 -4.18 -6.44
C TRP A 12 4.35 -4.50 -5.07
N LEU A 13 3.09 -4.11 -4.80
CA LEU A 13 2.46 -4.41 -3.51
C LEU A 13 2.23 -5.90 -3.30
N LEU A 14 1.93 -6.65 -4.36
CA LEU A 14 1.81 -8.11 -4.28
C LEU A 14 3.14 -8.77 -3.87
N VAL A 15 4.27 -8.26 -4.39
CA VAL A 15 5.60 -8.71 -3.95
C VAL A 15 5.80 -8.42 -2.46
N LEU A 16 5.43 -7.23 -1.98
CA LEU A 16 5.53 -6.90 -0.55
C LEU A 16 4.61 -7.73 0.34
N CYS A 17 3.37 -8.00 -0.10
CA CYS A 17 2.45 -8.92 0.58
C CYS A 17 3.06 -10.32 0.69
N TRP A 18 3.67 -10.81 -0.40
CA TRP A 18 4.34 -12.09 -0.41
C TRP A 18 5.55 -12.11 0.54
N ILE A 19 6.40 -11.08 0.52
CA ILE A 19 7.53 -10.96 1.44
C ILE A 19 7.05 -10.94 2.90
N TYR A 20 6.03 -10.13 3.21
CA TYR A 20 5.42 -10.06 4.54
C TYR A 20 4.92 -11.43 5.01
N TRP A 21 4.25 -12.18 4.12
CA TRP A 21 3.68 -13.48 4.45
C TRP A 21 4.75 -14.57 4.60
N ALA A 22 5.75 -14.57 3.70
CA ALA A 22 6.78 -15.61 3.63
C ALA A 22 7.84 -15.48 4.73
N TYR A 23 8.07 -14.27 5.25
CA TYR A 23 9.11 -14.01 6.25
C TYR A 23 8.53 -13.50 7.57
N PRO A 24 9.16 -13.82 8.72
CA PRO A 24 10.31 -14.71 8.90
C PRO A 24 9.90 -16.18 8.92
N ARG A 25 10.70 -17.07 8.32
CA ARG A 25 10.41 -18.52 8.24
C ARG A 25 10.50 -19.22 9.61
N ASP A 26 11.21 -18.62 10.56
CA ASP A 26 11.48 -19.21 11.88
C ASP A 26 10.38 -18.97 12.92
N LEU A 27 9.37 -18.15 12.60
CA LEU A 27 8.24 -17.92 13.49
C LEU A 27 7.29 -19.12 13.50
N PRO A 28 6.78 -19.55 14.67
CA PRO A 28 5.81 -20.63 14.77
C PRO A 28 4.52 -20.29 14.02
N THR A 29 4.04 -21.21 13.18
CA THR A 29 2.83 -21.08 12.37
C THR A 29 1.60 -21.44 13.19
N SER A 30 1.15 -20.52 14.05
CA SER A 30 -0.11 -20.69 14.79
C SER A 30 -1.32 -20.19 14.00
N ALA A 31 -2.51 -20.76 14.28
CA ALA A 31 -3.76 -20.32 13.66
C ALA A 31 -4.05 -18.82 13.94
N GLN A 32 -3.73 -18.35 15.14
CA GLN A 32 -3.88 -16.95 15.54
C GLN A 32 -2.97 -16.00 14.74
N ARG A 33 -1.72 -16.41 14.46
CA ARG A 33 -0.81 -15.65 13.60
C ARG A 33 -1.36 -15.56 12.18
N ARG A 34 -1.86 -16.68 11.65
CA ARG A 34 -2.42 -16.72 10.29
C ARG A 34 -3.64 -15.81 10.14
N SER A 35 -4.56 -15.80 11.11
CA SER A 35 -5.71 -14.88 11.08
C SER A 35 -5.28 -13.41 11.17
N PHE A 36 -4.26 -13.12 11.98
CA PHE A 36 -3.68 -11.77 12.07
C PHE A 36 -3.06 -11.34 10.73
N ASP A 37 -2.21 -12.19 10.14
CA ASP A 37 -1.55 -11.90 8.86
C ASP A 37 -2.59 -11.67 7.74
N VAL A 38 -3.66 -12.48 7.67
CA VAL A 38 -4.77 -12.27 6.71
C VAL A 38 -5.46 -10.93 6.94
N PHE A 39 -5.79 -10.61 8.19
CA PHE A 39 -6.46 -9.35 8.53
C PHE A 39 -5.60 -8.14 8.14
N VAL A 40 -4.29 -8.18 8.42
CA VAL A 40 -3.35 -7.13 8.06
C VAL A 40 -3.28 -6.94 6.54
N LEU A 41 -3.19 -8.01 5.77
CA LEU A 41 -3.13 -7.91 4.30
C LEU A 41 -4.43 -7.37 3.71
N LEU A 42 -5.60 -7.75 4.25
CA LEU A 42 -6.88 -7.19 3.85
C LEU A 42 -6.97 -5.70 4.19
N LEU A 43 -6.57 -5.32 5.41
CA LEU A 43 -6.55 -3.94 5.86
C LEU A 43 -5.62 -3.08 5.00
N ALA A 44 -4.41 -3.57 4.70
CA ALA A 44 -3.45 -2.88 3.85
C ALA A 44 -4.00 -2.68 2.44
N THR A 45 -4.64 -3.70 1.87
CA THR A 45 -5.27 -3.63 0.54
C THR A 45 -6.37 -2.57 0.51
N MET A 46 -7.24 -2.56 1.52
CA MET A 46 -8.33 -1.59 1.62
C MET A 46 -7.79 -0.16 1.81
N ALA A 47 -6.81 0.02 2.71
CA ALA A 47 -6.18 1.30 2.97
C ALA A 47 -5.51 1.87 1.71
N THR A 48 -4.77 1.03 0.96
CA THR A 48 -4.18 1.41 -0.33
C THR A 48 -5.24 1.87 -1.31
N ALA A 49 -6.32 1.12 -1.50
CA ALA A 49 -7.36 1.46 -2.46
C ALA A 49 -8.03 2.80 -2.11
N LEU A 50 -8.42 3.00 -0.85
CA LEU A 50 -9.04 4.23 -0.38
C LEU A 50 -8.09 5.43 -0.50
N ALA A 51 -6.83 5.27 -0.10
CA ALA A 51 -5.83 6.32 -0.18
C ALA A 51 -5.48 6.68 -1.64
N ALA A 52 -5.37 5.69 -2.53
CA ALA A 52 -5.13 5.94 -3.95
C ALA A 52 -6.29 6.71 -4.60
N LEU A 53 -7.54 6.38 -4.25
CA LEU A 53 -8.71 7.13 -4.71
C LEU A 53 -8.70 8.57 -4.20
N ALA A 54 -8.40 8.78 -2.90
CA ALA A 54 -8.25 10.12 -2.34
C ALA A 54 -7.10 10.91 -2.99
N GLY A 55 -5.97 10.26 -3.29
CA GLY A 55 -4.84 10.86 -4.00
C GLY A 55 -5.18 11.26 -5.43
N PHE A 56 -6.12 10.56 -6.08
CA PHE A 56 -6.61 10.93 -7.41
C PHE A 56 -7.50 12.17 -7.33
N ASP A 57 -8.40 12.18 -6.35
CA ASP A 57 -9.41 13.24 -6.19
C ASP A 57 -8.78 14.56 -5.69
N THR A 58 -7.64 14.50 -4.99
CA THR A 58 -6.86 15.67 -4.55
C THR A 58 -5.90 16.21 -5.61
N ALA A 59 -5.64 15.47 -6.69
CA ALA A 59 -4.71 15.88 -7.73
C ALA A 59 -5.26 17.08 -8.53
N THR A 60 -4.78 18.28 -8.21
CA THR A 60 -5.13 19.50 -8.95
C THR A 60 -4.48 19.50 -10.32
N LEU A 61 -5.30 19.50 -11.37
CA LEU A 61 -4.84 19.72 -12.74
C LEU A 61 -4.50 21.21 -12.92
N PRO A 62 -3.29 21.56 -13.41
CA PRO A 62 -2.99 22.92 -13.80
C PRO A 62 -3.96 23.38 -14.88
N GLN A 63 -4.50 24.59 -14.73
CA GLN A 63 -5.26 25.25 -15.79
C GLN A 63 -4.38 25.41 -17.03
N VAL A 64 -4.95 25.24 -18.22
CA VAL A 64 -4.23 25.34 -19.50
C VAL A 64 -3.61 26.73 -19.60
N GLY A 65 -2.28 26.83 -19.57
CA GLY A 65 -1.56 28.07 -19.85
C GLY A 65 -1.44 28.33 -21.35
N GLU A 66 -1.18 29.58 -21.74
CA GLU A 66 -1.08 30.04 -23.14
C GLU A 66 -0.10 29.25 -24.02
N PHE A 67 0.87 28.52 -23.44
CA PHE A 67 1.99 27.89 -24.16
C PHE A 67 1.89 26.36 -24.35
N GLY A 68 0.71 25.75 -24.21
CA GLY A 68 0.46 24.36 -24.64
C GLY A 68 -0.20 23.45 -23.59
N ARG A 69 -0.40 22.17 -23.96
CA ARG A 69 -1.09 21.18 -23.11
C ARG A 69 -0.37 21.06 -21.75
N PRO A 70 -1.02 21.38 -20.62
CA PRO A 70 -0.40 21.27 -19.32
C PRO A 70 0.01 19.81 -19.05
N SER A 71 1.30 19.58 -18.77
CA SER A 71 1.86 18.26 -18.42
C SER A 71 1.38 17.73 -17.06
N GLY A 72 0.53 18.47 -16.35
CA GLY A 72 0.06 18.13 -15.01
C GLY A 72 -0.86 16.91 -14.91
N GLY A 73 -1.32 16.35 -16.05
CA GLY A 73 -2.08 15.09 -16.07
C GLY A 73 -1.32 13.91 -15.45
N ILE A 74 0.02 13.95 -15.42
CA ILE A 74 0.84 12.91 -14.78
C ILE A 74 0.63 12.85 -13.25
N TRP A 75 0.31 13.98 -12.60
CA TRP A 75 0.09 14.02 -11.16
C TRP A 75 -1.16 13.24 -10.73
N GLN A 76 -2.15 13.08 -11.62
CA GLN A 76 -3.29 12.20 -11.40
C GLN A 76 -2.92 10.70 -11.42
N GLN A 77 -1.67 10.35 -11.75
CA GLN A 77 -1.15 8.99 -11.62
C GLN A 77 -0.15 8.87 -10.47
N VAL A 78 0.71 9.87 -10.30
CA VAL A 78 1.74 9.90 -9.26
C VAL A 78 1.15 10.04 -7.86
N LEU A 79 0.22 10.98 -7.62
CA LEU A 79 -0.36 11.19 -6.29
C LEU A 79 -1.12 9.97 -5.76
N PRO A 80 -2.01 9.33 -6.53
CA PRO A 80 -2.64 8.07 -6.11
C PRO A 80 -1.64 6.99 -5.73
N ALA A 81 -0.56 6.84 -6.49
CA ALA A 81 0.45 5.82 -6.25
C ALA A 81 1.20 6.10 -4.94
N LEU A 82 1.57 7.36 -4.68
CA LEU A 82 2.21 7.79 -3.43
C LEU A 82 1.30 7.58 -2.22
N TYR A 83 0.03 7.99 -2.32
CA TYR A 83 -0.94 7.81 -1.24
C TYR A 83 -1.20 6.33 -0.96
N GLY A 84 -1.43 5.54 -2.01
CA GLY A 84 -1.66 4.10 -1.88
C GLY A 84 -0.47 3.37 -1.25
N TYR A 85 0.75 3.72 -1.66
CA TYR A 85 1.98 3.15 -1.10
C TYR A 85 2.22 3.58 0.35
N ALA A 86 2.03 4.86 0.67
CA ALA A 86 2.18 5.37 2.03
C ALA A 86 1.17 4.70 2.99
N ALA A 87 -0.09 4.56 2.57
CA ALA A 87 -1.11 3.86 3.35
C ALA A 87 -0.78 2.38 3.55
N PHE A 88 -0.27 1.71 2.50
CA PHE A 88 0.20 0.32 2.61
C PHE A 88 1.29 0.17 3.67
N ALA A 89 2.33 1.02 3.58
CA ALA A 89 3.45 1.00 4.52
C ALA A 89 3.02 1.35 5.95
N ALA A 90 2.10 2.30 6.11
CA ALA A 90 1.53 2.68 7.40
C ALA A 90 0.75 1.54 8.08
N VAL A 91 0.24 0.57 7.32
CA VAL A 91 -0.38 -0.65 7.87
C VAL A 91 0.66 -1.73 8.10
N LEU A 92 1.53 -2.02 7.13
CA LEU A 92 2.48 -3.14 7.22
C LEU A 92 3.56 -2.92 8.27
N LEU A 93 4.12 -1.71 8.41
CA LEU A 93 5.24 -1.47 9.33
C LEU A 93 4.84 -1.68 10.80
N PRO A 94 3.72 -1.11 11.31
CA PRO A 94 3.25 -1.42 12.65
C PRO A 94 2.87 -2.90 12.81
N ALA A 95 2.28 -3.51 11.78
CA ALA A 95 1.92 -4.92 11.82
C ALA A 95 3.15 -5.83 11.93
N LEU A 96 4.25 -5.51 11.25
CA LEU A 96 5.53 -6.20 11.39
C LEU A 96 6.06 -6.09 12.82
N TRP A 97 6.03 -4.88 13.39
CA TRP A 97 6.46 -4.66 14.77
C TRP A 97 5.61 -5.43 15.80
N LEU A 98 4.28 -5.35 15.67
CA LEU A 98 3.33 -6.13 16.50
C LEU A 98 3.58 -7.63 16.35
N ARG A 99 3.77 -8.12 15.13
CA ARG A 99 4.02 -9.53 14.86
C ARG A 99 5.29 -10.03 15.55
N GLN A 100 6.37 -9.25 15.50
CA GLN A 100 7.61 -9.56 16.22
C GLN A 100 7.41 -9.49 17.74
N ARG A 101 6.65 -8.53 18.26
CA ARG A 101 6.43 -8.37 19.70
C ARG A 101 5.66 -9.54 20.35
N TYR A 102 4.69 -10.11 19.64
CA TYR A 102 3.82 -11.17 20.14
C TYR A 102 4.30 -12.58 19.81
N TRP A 103 4.90 -12.80 18.64
CA TRP A 103 5.36 -14.12 18.18
C TRP A 103 6.87 -14.24 17.99
N GLY A 104 7.61 -13.15 18.17
CA GLY A 104 9.08 -13.21 18.21
C GLY A 104 9.54 -14.03 19.41
N ARG A 105 10.63 -14.79 19.22
CA ARG A 105 11.24 -15.54 20.32
C ARG A 105 11.69 -14.56 21.39
N ARG A 106 11.20 -14.74 22.62
CA ARG A 106 11.85 -14.19 23.80
C ARG A 106 13.03 -15.12 24.07
N GLU A 107 14.23 -14.70 23.66
CA GLU A 107 15.46 -15.27 24.24
C GLU A 107 15.58 -14.82 25.69
#